data_AF-A0A950WI39-F1
#
_entry.id   AF-A0A950WI39-F1
#
_cell.length_a   1.000
_cell.length_b   1.000
_cell.length_c   1.000
_cell.angle_alpha   90.00
_cell.angle_beta   90.00
_cell.angle_gamma   90.00
#
_symmetry.space_group_name_H-M   'P 1'
#
loop_
_entity.id
_entity.type
_entity.pdbx_description
1 polymer ?
#
loop_
_entity_poly.entity_id
_entity_poly.type
_entity_poly.pdbx_seq_one_letter_code
_entity_poly.pdbx_strand_id
1 'polypeptide(L)' 'MRERSGAVVIVAHDSVNRVLLMQFLGMPLRFYRAIAQDPCCVNVIDDPGPAAHVRLVNSTEHLDDV' A
#
# COMPACT_ATOMS: atom_id res chain seq x y z
N MET A 1 -28.80 2.18 -1.33
CA MET A 1 -27.65 1.89 -0.43
C MET A 1 -26.67 3.06 -0.55
N ARG A 2 -26.82 4.11 0.26
CA ARG A 2 -25.91 5.27 0.24
C ARG A 2 -24.80 5.08 1.30
N GLU A 3 -23.59 5.52 0.92
CA GLU A 3 -22.57 6.19 1.75
C GLU A 3 -21.59 5.38 2.61
N ARG A 4 -20.29 5.43 2.25
CA ARG A 4 -19.24 6.20 2.97
C ARG A 4 -18.14 6.64 2.00
N SER A 5 -18.11 7.94 1.68
CA SER A 5 -16.95 8.62 1.07
C SER A 5 -15.88 8.82 2.16
N GLY A 6 -15.20 7.75 2.57
CA GLY A 6 -14.22 7.82 3.64
C GLY A 6 -13.00 6.96 3.35
N ALA A 7 -11.81 7.44 3.72
CA ALA A 7 -10.59 6.67 3.63
C ALA A 7 -10.66 5.45 4.56
N VAL A 8 -10.14 4.31 4.08
CA VAL A 8 -9.95 3.10 4.87
C VAL A 8 -8.47 2.99 5.19
N VAL A 9 -8.15 2.77 6.46
CA VAL A 9 -6.77 2.49 6.90
C VAL A 9 -6.64 1.00 7.13
N ILE A 10 -5.62 0.41 6.51
CA ILE A 10 -5.23 -0.99 6.71
C ILE A 10 -3.87 -0.99 7.40
N VAL A 11 -3.78 -1.64 8.55
CA VAL A 11 -2.53 -1.86 9.27
C VAL A 11 -2.22 -3.35 9.22
N ALA A 12 -1.11 -3.71 8.58
CA ALA A 12 -0.67 -5.08 8.48
C ALA A 12 0.87 -5.16 8.46
N HIS A 13 1.39 -6.38 8.51
CA HIS A 13 2.83 -6.64 8.44
C HIS A 13 3.37 -6.45 7.02
N ASP A 14 4.68 -6.26 6.92
CA ASP A 14 5.43 -6.04 5.68
C ASP A 14 5.05 -7.05 4.58
N SER A 15 4.92 -8.32 4.95
CA SER A 15 4.60 -9.41 4.03
C SER A 15 3.21 -9.29 3.41
N VAL A 16 2.21 -8.88 4.20
CA VAL A 16 0.83 -8.69 3.74
C VAL A 16 0.74 -7.45 2.87
N ASN A 17 1.32 -6.33 3.32
CA ASN A 17 1.32 -5.09 2.55
C ASN A 17 1.97 -5.28 1.18
N ARG A 18 3.09 -6.00 1.13
CA ARG A 18 3.80 -6.32 -0.11
C ARG A 18 2.95 -7.12 -1.07
N VAL A 19 2.27 -8.18 -0.63
CA VAL A 19 1.39 -8.98 -1.50
C VAL A 19 0.20 -8.14 -2.01
N LEU A 20 -0.40 -7.31 -1.15
CA LEU A 20 -1.48 -6.41 -1.55
C LEU A 20 -1.02 -5.39 -2.60
N LEU A 21 0.11 -4.71 -2.36
CA LEU A 21 0.69 -3.77 -3.31
C LEU A 21 1.03 -4.44 -4.64
N MET A 22 1.58 -5.66 -4.62
CA MET A 22 1.85 -6.41 -5.84
C MET A 22 0.58 -6.70 -6.63
N GLN A 23 -0.53 -7.03 -5.96
CA GLN A 23 -1.81 -7.21 -6.63
C GLN A 23 -2.26 -5.90 -7.31
N PHE A 24 -2.21 -4.77 -6.60
CA PHE A 24 -2.59 -3.47 -7.17
C PHE A 24 -1.66 -2.99 -8.29
N LEU A 25 -0.38 -3.35 -8.25
CA LEU A 25 0.61 -3.03 -9.29
C LEU A 25 0.64 -4.04 -10.45
N GLY A 26 -0.16 -5.11 -10.40
CA GLY A 26 -0.11 -6.18 -11.40
C GLY A 26 1.24 -6.92 -11.44
N MET A 27 1.98 -6.94 -10.32
CA MET A 27 3.32 -7.51 -10.22
C MET A 27 3.29 -9.01 -9.92
N PRO A 28 3.99 -9.85 -10.69
CA PRO A 28 4.16 -11.26 -10.37
C PRO A 28 4.92 -11.49 -9.06
N LEU A 29 4.56 -12.53 -8.30
CA LEU A 29 5.16 -12.87 -7.00
C LEU A 29 6.68 -13.05 -7.00
N ARG A 30 7.31 -13.36 -8.14
CA ARG A 30 8.78 -13.43 -8.25
C ARG A 30 9.47 -12.12 -7.87
N PHE A 31 8.76 -10.99 -7.92
CA PHE A 31 9.25 -9.67 -7.54
C PHE A 31 8.92 -9.31 -6.09
N TYR A 32 8.57 -10.27 -5.24
CA TYR A 32 8.20 -10.02 -3.85
C TYR A 32 9.15 -9.05 -3.15
N ARG A 33 10.46 -9.29 -3.24
CA ARG A 33 11.47 -8.44 -2.58
C ARG A 33 11.75 -7.10 -3.27
N ALA A 34 11.08 -6.78 -4.38
CA ALA A 34 11.31 -5.53 -5.12
C ALA A 34 10.64 -4.31 -4.46
N ILE A 35 9.67 -4.53 -3.55
CA ILE A 35 8.94 -3.46 -2.86
C ILE A 35 9.41 -3.43 -1.40
N ALA A 36 10.07 -2.35 -0.99
CA ALA A 36 10.42 -2.12 0.42
C ALA A 36 9.16 -1.84 1.25
N GLN A 37 9.17 -2.27 2.51
CA GLN A 37 8.13 -2.02 3.50
C GLN A 37 8.82 -1.82 4.85
N ASP A 38 9.32 -0.62 5.07
CA ASP A 38 10.01 -0.23 6.28
C ASP A 38 9.02 -0.12 7.45
N PRO A 39 9.49 -0.22 8.70
CA PRO A 39 8.64 -0.06 9.87
C PRO A 39 7.85 1.25 9.81
N CYS A 40 6.55 1.15 10.10
CA CYS A 40 5.62 2.29 10.09
C CYS A 40 5.49 3.02 8.74
N CYS A 41 5.96 2.46 7.62
CA CYS A 41 5.78 3.10 6.33
C CYS A 41 4.29 3.26 5.94
N VAL A 42 4.00 4.33 5.21
CA VAL A 42 2.67 4.64 4.70
C VAL A 42 2.63 4.35 3.20
N ASN A 43 1.58 3.63 2.80
CA ASN A 43 1.22 3.42 1.40
C ASN A 43 -0.16 4.05 1.15
N VAL A 44 -0.35 4.65 -0.01
CA VAL A 44 -1.64 5.28 -0.39
C VAL A 44 -2.10 4.69 -1.72
N ILE A 45 -3.34 4.22 -1.74
CA ILE A 45 -3.98 3.62 -2.90
C ILE A 45 -5.33 4.32 -3.08
N ASP A 46 -5.51 4.91 -4.26
CA ASP A 46 -6.78 5.50 -4.66
C ASP A 46 -7.63 4.48 -5.42
N ASP A 47 -8.95 4.60 -5.25
CA ASP A 47 -9.98 3.84 -5.99
C ASP A 47 -9.74 2.31 -6.05
N PRO A 48 -9.89 1.57 -4.93
CA PRO A 48 -9.42 0.18 -4.77
C PRO A 48 -10.19 -0.89 -5.60
N GLY A 49 -10.64 -0.56 -6.80
CA GLY A 49 -11.22 -1.47 -7.80
C GLY A 49 -10.32 -1.68 -9.01
N PRO A 50 -10.89 -1.96 -10.20
CA PRO A 50 -10.14 -2.16 -11.44
C PRO A 50 -9.28 -0.96 -11.87
N ALA A 51 -9.60 0.23 -11.36
CA ALA A 51 -8.89 1.47 -11.61
C ALA A 51 -7.96 1.86 -10.45
N ALA A 52 -7.54 0.89 -9.62
CA ALA A 52 -6.68 1.18 -8.49
C ALA A 52 -5.37 1.84 -8.91
N HIS A 53 -5.05 2.94 -8.23
CA HIS A 53 -3.84 3.70 -8.48
C HIS A 53 -3.01 3.78 -7.19
N VAL A 54 -1.82 3.17 -7.22
CA VAL A 54 -0.85 3.31 -6.14
C VAL A 54 -0.20 4.68 -6.22
N ARG A 55 -0.48 5.53 -5.23
CA ARG A 55 -0.04 6.93 -5.17
C ARG A 55 1.26 7.12 -4.42
N LEU A 56 1.44 6.34 -3.36
CA LEU A 56 2.58 6.43 -2.45
C LEU A 56 2.94 5.02 -2.01
N VAL A 57 4.22 4.73 -1.98
CA VAL A 57 4.76 3.44 -1.53
C VAL A 57 5.90 3.72 -0.57
N ASN A 58 5.88 3.03 0.57
CA ASN A 58 6.98 3.01 1.53
C ASN A 58 7.40 4.41 2.03
N SER A 59 6.46 5.33 2.24
CA SER A 59 6.81 6.66 2.77
C SER A 59 7.01 6.61 4.28
N THR A 60 8.16 7.08 4.73
CA THR A 60 8.53 7.24 6.15
C THR A 60 8.73 8.70 6.52
N GLU A 61 8.30 9.65 5.68
CA GLU A 61 8.57 11.10 5.85
C GLU A 61 8.03 11.70 7.16
N HIS A 62 7.09 11.03 7.81
CA HIS A 62 6.52 11.44 9.09
C HIS A 62 7.36 10.96 10.29
N LEU A 63 8.39 10.16 10.07
CA LEU A 63 9.33 9.71 11.09
C LEU A 63 10.51 10.68 11.06
N ASP A 64 10.76 11.35 12.18
CA ASP A 64 11.77 12.41 12.28
C ASP A 64 13.22 11.91 12.09
N ASP A 65 13.45 10.59 12.21
CA ASP A 65 14.79 9.97 12.34
C ASP A 65 15.06 8.78 11.36
N VAL A 66 14.41 8.74 10.19
CA VAL A 66 14.70 7.73 9.13
C VAL A 66 15.43 8.33 7.94
#